data_AF-A0A815YMU5-F1
#
_entry.id   AF-A0A815YMU5-F1
#
_cell.length_a   1.000
_cell.length_b   1.000
_cell.length_c   1.000
_cell.angle_alpha   90.00
_cell.angle_beta   90.00
_cell.angle_gamma   90.00
#
_symmetry.space_group_name_H-M   'P 1'
#
loop_
_entity.id
_entity.type
_entity.pdbx_description
1 polymer ?
#
loop_
_entity_poly.entity_id
_entity_poly.type
_entity_poly.pdbx_seq_one_letter_code
_entity_poly.pdbx_strand_id
1 'polypeptide(L)'
;LSIEIRRALSNGSFVRQLFEQETSTYTYIVADGKTKDALIIDPVITTVARDMQLLKQLGLRLRYAINTHIHADHITGSGRLKALLPDCQSVISKTSGGKADIYIEDGDEIEIGDKDDKNK
;
A
#
# COMPACT_ATOMS: atom_id res chain seq x y z
N LEU A 1 -7.00 -10.12 -9.59
CA LEU A 1 -5.54 -9.99 -9.44
C LEU A 1 -5.17 -10.54 -8.07
N SER A 2 -4.51 -11.69 -7.99
CA SER A 2 -3.96 -12.18 -6.73
C SER A 2 -2.67 -11.41 -6.47
N ILE A 3 -2.68 -10.48 -5.52
CA ILE A 3 -1.44 -9.87 -5.03
C ILE A 3 -0.76 -10.92 -4.15
N GLU A 4 0.16 -11.68 -4.74
CA GLU A 4 1.01 -12.59 -3.98
C GLU A 4 2.20 -11.81 -3.42
N ILE A 5 2.15 -11.47 -2.13
CA ILE A 5 3.31 -10.92 -1.42
C ILE A 5 4.30 -12.08 -1.16
N ARG A 6 5.16 -12.38 -2.13
CA ARG A 6 6.20 -13.42 -1.98
C ARG A 6 7.48 -12.82 -1.38
N ARG A 7 7.61 -12.99 -0.05
CA ARG A 7 8.86 -13.00 0.78
C ARG A 7 9.89 -11.88 0.48
N ALA A 8 10.01 -10.87 1.33
CA ALA A 8 10.89 -10.98 2.51
C ALA A 8 10.36 -10.13 3.68
N LEU A 9 9.56 -10.73 4.57
CA LEU A 9 9.44 -10.16 5.91
C LEU A 9 10.78 -10.43 6.61
N SER A 10 11.67 -9.44 6.58
CA SER A 10 12.87 -9.39 7.43
C SER A 10 12.46 -9.52 8.91
N ASN A 11 13.40 -9.88 9.80
CA ASN A 11 13.16 -9.77 11.24
C ASN A 11 12.72 -8.32 11.58
N GLY A 12 11.42 -8.12 11.79
CA GLY A 12 10.82 -6.81 12.09
C GLY A 12 9.76 -6.33 11.11
N SER A 13 9.58 -6.95 9.95
CA SER A 13 8.49 -6.58 9.04
C SER A 13 7.12 -6.99 9.59
N PHE A 14 6.07 -6.22 9.31
CA PHE A 14 4.75 -6.43 9.89
C PHE A 14 3.60 -5.99 8.98
N VAL A 15 2.41 -6.51 9.31
CA VAL A 15 1.14 -6.10 8.69
C VAL A 15 0.25 -5.46 9.77
N ARG A 16 -0.49 -4.41 9.39
CA ARG A 16 -1.59 -3.84 10.16
C ARG A 16 -2.84 -3.85 9.31
N GLN A 17 -3.87 -4.55 9.77
CA GLN A 17 -5.21 -4.46 9.20
C GLN A 17 -5.97 -3.33 9.90
N LEU A 18 -6.64 -2.52 9.10
CA LEU A 18 -7.51 -1.43 9.52
C LEU A 18 -8.89 -1.66 8.90
N PHE A 19 -9.93 -1.19 9.58
CA PHE A 19 -11.31 -1.35 9.13
C PHE A 19 -11.96 0.02 8.96
N GLU A 20 -12.59 0.25 7.82
CA GLU A 20 -13.48 1.38 7.55
C GLU A 20 -14.92 0.88 7.64
N GLN A 21 -15.73 1.51 8.49
CA GLN A 21 -17.00 0.96 8.94
C GLN A 21 -18.14 1.20 7.95
N GLU A 22 -18.16 2.32 7.25
CA GLU A 22 -19.27 2.70 6.37
C GLU A 22 -19.36 1.77 5.15
N THR A 23 -18.21 1.41 4.58
CA THR A 23 -18.10 0.56 3.38
C THR A 23 -17.68 -0.86 3.70
N SER A 24 -17.43 -1.14 4.99
CA SER A 24 -16.90 -2.43 5.47
C SER A 24 -15.60 -2.84 4.78
N THR A 25 -14.79 -1.86 4.40
CA THR A 25 -13.53 -2.07 3.70
C THR A 25 -12.41 -2.36 4.69
N TYR A 26 -11.63 -3.39 4.38
CA TYR A 26 -10.34 -3.63 5.03
C TYR A 26 -9.22 -2.94 4.26
N THR A 27 -8.46 -2.13 4.98
CA THR A 27 -7.22 -1.51 4.49
C THR A 27 -6.04 -2.19 5.17
N TYR A 28 -4.97 -2.48 4.43
CA TYR A 28 -3.78 -3.14 4.98
C TYR A 28 -2.55 -2.26 4.81
N ILE A 29 -1.79 -2.05 5.88
CA ILE A 29 -0.43 -1.50 5.81
C ILE A 29 0.55 -2.64 5.96
N VAL A 30 1.44 -2.81 4.99
CA VAL A 30 2.56 -3.75 5.03
C VAL A 30 3.84 -2.93 5.10
N ALA A 31 4.70 -3.23 6.07
CA ALA A 31 5.89 -2.43 6.32
C ALA A 31 7.11 -3.30 6.60
N ASP A 32 8.26 -2.84 6.12
CA ASP A 32 9.56 -3.34 6.54
C ASP A 32 9.98 -2.65 7.85
N GLY A 33 10.24 -3.45 8.88
CA GLY A 33 10.62 -2.93 10.20
C GLY A 33 11.98 -2.26 10.23
N LYS A 34 12.88 -2.62 9.30
CA LYS A 34 14.26 -2.13 9.23
C LYS A 34 14.32 -0.78 8.49
N THR A 35 13.93 -0.76 7.22
CA THR A 35 14.00 0.46 6.39
C THR A 35 12.87 1.44 6.66
N LYS A 36 11.79 0.98 7.31
CA LYS A 36 10.54 1.72 7.50
C LYS A 36 9.77 2.00 6.21
N ASP A 37 10.16 1.41 5.08
CA ASP A 37 9.36 1.48 3.86
C ASP A 37 8.06 0.68 4.03
N ALA A 38 6.97 1.22 3.50
CA ALA A 38 5.65 0.63 3.61
C ALA A 38 4.85 0.77 2.33
N LEU A 39 3.87 -0.11 2.17
CA LEU A 39 2.77 0.00 1.21
C LEU A 39 1.43 -0.06 1.95
N ILE A 40 0.41 0.53 1.34
CA ILE A 40 -0.98 0.46 1.80
C ILE A 40 -1.85 -0.13 0.70
N ILE A 41 -2.74 -1.06 1.06
CA ILE A 41 -3.63 -1.77 0.15
C ILE A 41 -5.07 -1.36 0.47
N ASP A 42 -5.82 -1.00 -0.58
CA ASP A 42 -7.22 -0.55 -0.54
C ASP A 42 -7.46 0.57 0.49
N PRO A 43 -6.72 1.70 0.42
CA PRO A 43 -6.99 2.85 1.26
C PRO A 43 -8.34 3.49 0.88
N VAL A 44 -9.10 3.95 1.88
CA VAL A 44 -10.39 4.64 1.67
C VAL A 44 -10.24 6.13 1.93
N ILE A 45 -10.84 6.98 1.10
CA ILE A 45 -10.65 8.44 1.17
C ILE A 45 -11.02 9.06 2.53
N THR A 46 -12.07 8.54 3.17
CA THR A 46 -12.59 9.01 4.47
C THR A 46 -11.65 8.70 5.63
N THR A 47 -10.76 7.72 5.49
CA THR A 47 -9.83 7.28 6.54
C THR A 47 -8.37 7.65 6.30
N VAL A 48 -8.08 8.41 5.24
CA VAL A 48 -6.70 8.88 4.94
C VAL A 48 -6.06 9.60 6.13
N ALA A 49 -6.81 10.38 6.90
CA ALA A 49 -6.28 11.06 8.08
C ALA A 49 -5.80 10.07 9.17
N ARG A 50 -6.59 9.01 9.42
CA ARG A 50 -6.23 7.91 10.33
C ARG A 50 -4.97 7.20 9.83
N ASP A 51 -4.92 6.88 8.54
CA ASP A 51 -3.82 6.13 7.94
C ASP A 51 -2.51 6.94 8.00
N MET A 52 -2.57 8.23 7.65
CA MET A 52 -1.44 9.17 7.76
C MET A 52 -0.93 9.30 9.19
N GLN A 53 -1.84 9.38 10.17
CA GLN A 53 -1.46 9.45 11.58
C GLN A 53 -0.72 8.18 12.00
N LEU A 54 -1.20 7.00 11.61
CA LEU A 54 -0.56 5.73 11.95
C LEU A 54 0.82 5.60 11.28
N LEU A 55 0.93 5.94 9.99
CA LEU A 55 2.21 5.98 9.27
C LEU A 55 3.22 6.88 10.01
N LYS A 56 2.79 8.08 10.43
CA LYS A 56 3.62 9.01 11.19
C LYS A 56 4.03 8.46 12.56
N GLN A 57 3.10 7.89 13.31
CA GLN A 57 3.36 7.32 14.65
C GLN A 57 4.37 6.16 14.59
N LEU A 58 4.30 5.35 13.54
CA LEU A 58 5.19 4.22 13.33
C LEU A 58 6.50 4.61 12.61
N GLY A 59 6.65 5.88 12.21
CA GLY A 59 7.81 6.38 11.48
C GLY A 59 7.98 5.75 10.11
N LEU A 60 6.88 5.39 9.44
CA LEU A 60 6.89 4.70 8.15
C LEU A 60 6.93 5.68 6.98
N ARG A 61 7.67 5.31 5.92
CA ARG A 61 7.68 5.97 4.62
C ARG A 61 6.81 5.19 3.65
N LEU A 62 5.66 5.76 3.28
CA LEU A 62 4.74 5.12 2.33
C LEU A 62 5.27 5.27 0.90
N ARG A 63 5.60 4.15 0.26
CA ARG A 63 6.09 4.06 -1.12
C ARG A 63 4.94 3.84 -2.11
N TYR A 64 3.98 3.00 -1.76
CA TYR A 64 2.91 2.60 -2.66
C TYR A 64 1.54 2.62 -2.00
N ALA A 65 0.55 3.16 -2.72
CA ALA A 65 -0.87 3.05 -2.41
C ALA A 65 -1.56 2.21 -3.49
N ILE A 66 -1.83 0.95 -3.16
CA ILE A 66 -2.25 -0.10 -4.09
C ILE A 66 -3.76 -0.28 -3.97
N ASN A 67 -4.46 -0.38 -5.09
CA ASN A 67 -5.84 -0.89 -5.11
C ASN A 67 -5.87 -2.27 -5.76
N THR A 68 -6.60 -3.20 -5.14
CA THR A 68 -6.81 -4.55 -5.67
C THR A 68 -7.64 -4.54 -6.96
N HIS A 69 -8.59 -3.61 -7.05
CA HIS A 69 -9.47 -3.40 -8.20
C HIS A 69 -10.05 -1.97 -8.19
N ILE A 70 -10.93 -1.64 -9.14
CA ILE A 70 -11.76 -0.45 -9.03
C ILE A 70 -12.91 -0.77 -8.07
N HIS A 71 -12.93 -0.10 -6.94
CA HIS A 71 -13.96 -0.26 -5.92
C HIS A 71 -15.25 0.46 -6.34
N ALA A 72 -16.41 -0.18 -6.10
CA ALA A 72 -17.73 0.36 -6.43
C ALA A 72 -18.47 0.89 -5.18
N ASP A 73 -18.00 0.47 -4.00
CA ASP A 73 -18.54 0.73 -2.68
C ASP A 73 -17.88 1.92 -1.98
N HIS A 74 -16.65 2.28 -2.38
CA HIS A 74 -15.91 3.38 -1.78
C HIS A 74 -15.02 4.13 -2.77
N ILE A 75 -14.68 5.38 -2.42
CA ILE A 75 -13.69 6.17 -3.15
C ILE A 75 -12.30 5.88 -2.57
N THR A 76 -11.36 5.46 -3.43
CA THR A 76 -9.97 5.21 -3.02
C THR A 76 -9.30 6.44 -2.42
N GLY A 77 -8.54 6.23 -1.34
CA GLY A 77 -7.69 7.22 -0.70
C GLY A 77 -6.34 7.42 -1.39
N SER A 78 -5.99 6.56 -2.36
CA SER A 78 -4.68 6.57 -3.04
C SER A 78 -4.33 7.93 -3.65
N GLY A 79 -5.27 8.59 -4.32
CA GLY A 79 -5.08 9.93 -4.90
C GLY A 79 -4.79 11.00 -3.84
N ARG A 80 -5.46 10.94 -2.68
CA ARG A 80 -5.24 11.88 -1.58
C ARG A 80 -3.91 11.62 -0.88
N LEU A 81 -3.54 10.35 -0.69
CA LEU A 81 -2.24 9.97 -0.10
C LEU A 81 -1.08 10.49 -0.95
N LYS A 82 -1.13 10.33 -2.27
CA LYS A 82 -0.12 10.88 -3.19
C LYS A 82 0.02 12.40 -3.09
N ALA A 83 -1.10 13.11 -2.99
CA ALA A 83 -1.08 14.56 -2.86
C ALA A 83 -0.41 15.02 -1.54
N LEU A 84 -0.47 14.20 -0.49
CA LEU A 84 0.12 14.48 0.82
C LEU A 84 1.56 13.94 0.96
N LEU A 85 1.91 12.90 0.21
CA LEU A 85 3.18 12.18 0.26
C LEU A 85 3.76 12.09 -1.16
N PRO A 86 4.61 13.06 -1.57
CA PRO A 86 5.14 13.12 -2.93
C PRO A 86 5.91 11.86 -3.39
N ASP A 87 6.48 11.12 -2.45
CA ASP A 87 7.23 9.88 -2.72
C ASP A 87 6.32 8.64 -2.84
N CYS A 88 5.00 8.79 -2.61
CA CYS A 88 4.03 7.71 -2.73
C CYS A 88 3.50 7.64 -4.16
N GLN A 89 3.45 6.43 -4.72
CA GLN A 89 2.89 6.17 -6.04
C GLN A 89 1.61 5.31 -5.93
N SER A 90 0.58 5.62 -6.71
CA SER A 90 -0.60 4.77 -6.78
C SER A 90 -0.35 3.60 -7.73
N VAL A 91 -0.87 2.44 -7.36
CA VAL A 91 -0.72 1.19 -8.13
C VAL A 91 -2.08 0.54 -8.33
N ILE A 92 -2.33 0.00 -9.52
CA ILE A 92 -3.54 -0.79 -9.83
C ILE A 92 -3.25 -1.78 -10.97
N SER A 93 -4.09 -2.81 -11.13
CA SER A 93 -4.02 -3.70 -12.30
C SER A 93 -4.14 -2.92 -13.60
N LYS A 94 -3.29 -3.23 -14.59
CA LYS A 94 -3.39 -2.70 -15.96
C LYS A 94 -4.73 -3.02 -16.62
N THR A 95 -5.33 -4.16 -16.28
CA THR A 95 -6.64 -4.59 -16.81
C THR A 95 -7.84 -3.96 -16.09
N SER A 96 -7.61 -3.18 -15.03
CA SER A 96 -8.71 -2.60 -14.23
C SER A 96 -9.48 -1.49 -14.95
N GLY A 97 -8.85 -0.79 -15.89
CA GLY A 97 -9.39 0.45 -16.48
C GLY A 97 -9.28 1.69 -15.57
N GLY A 98 -8.69 1.56 -14.37
CA GLY A 98 -8.47 2.66 -13.44
C GLY A 98 -7.26 3.50 -13.85
N LYS A 99 -7.08 4.67 -13.20
CA LYS A 99 -5.88 5.50 -13.39
C LYS A 99 -4.96 5.40 -12.19
N ALA A 100 -3.68 5.14 -12.43
CA ALA A 100 -2.64 5.07 -11.42
C ALA A 100 -1.27 5.54 -11.98
N ASP A 101 -0.27 5.72 -11.12
CA ASP A 101 1.10 6.01 -11.57
C ASP A 101 1.77 4.76 -12.13
N ILE A 102 1.49 3.61 -11.51
CA ILE A 102 2.05 2.30 -11.88
C ILE A 102 0.88 1.36 -12.20
N TYR A 103 1.03 0.62 -13.29
CA TYR A 103 0.12 -0.45 -13.68
C TYR A 103 0.85 -1.78 -13.59
N ILE A 104 0.22 -2.77 -12.97
CA ILE A 104 0.78 -4.12 -12.78
C ILE A 104 -0.05 -5.19 -13.49
N GLU A 105 0.60 -6.28 -13.87
CA GLU A 105 0.03 -7.48 -14.46
C GLU A 105 0.35 -8.72 -13.60
N ASP A 106 -0.12 -9.90 -14.02
CA ASP A 106 0.21 -11.15 -13.34
C ASP A 106 1.71 -11.43 -13.43
N GLY A 107 2.32 -11.82 -12.31
CA GLY A 107 3.77 -12.06 -12.20
C GLY A 107 4.61 -10.83 -11.85
N ASP A 108 4.04 -9.62 -11.81
CA ASP A 108 4.76 -8.45 -11.34
C ASP A 108 4.97 -8.47 -9.82
N GLU A 109 6.14 -8.01 -9.38
CA GLU A 109 6.50 -7.91 -7.97
C GLU A 109 6.56 -6.45 -7.52
N ILE A 110 6.03 -6.17 -6.32
CA ILE A 110 6.15 -4.86 -5.65
C ILE A 110 7.08 -5.02 -4.46
N GLU A 111 8.23 -4.37 -4.53
CA GLU A 111 9.26 -4.44 -3.51
C GLU A 111 9.23 -3.21 -2.59
N ILE A 112 9.32 -3.46 -1.28
CA ILE A 112 9.59 -2.44 -0.25
C ILE A 112 10.80 -2.89 0.58
N GLY A 113 11.63 -1.95 1.01
CA GLY A 113 12.84 -2.22 1.79
C GLY A 113 14.13 -2.34 0.96
N ASP A 114 15.19 -2.86 1.60
CA ASP A 114 16.53 -2.96 0.99
C ASP A 114 16.58 -4.09 -0.06
N LYS A 115 17.08 -3.77 -1.26
CA LYS A 115 17.38 -4.75 -2.32
C LYS A 115 18.63 -5.59 -2.09
N ASP A 116 19.45 -5.22 -1.11
CA ASP A 116 20.85 -5.66 -1.01
C ASP A 116 21.11 -6.94 -0.19
N ASP A 117 20.08 -7.63 0.32
CA ASP A 117 20.25 -8.86 1.10
C ASP A 117 20.35 -10.14 0.23
N LYS A 118 20.86 -10.02 -1.01
CA LYS A 118 21.24 -11.18 -1.84
C LYS A 118 22.67 -11.67 -1.59
N ASN A 119 23.38 -11.13 -0.59
CA ASN A 119 24.79 -11.43 -0.36
C ASN A 119 25.16 -11.52 1.14
N LYS A 120 24.43 -12.34 1.91
CA LYS A 120 24.86 -12.75 3.25
C LYS A 120 24.58 -14.22 3.53
#